data_AF-A0A218QUW2-F1
#
_entry.id   AF-A0A218QUW2-F1
#
_cell.length_a   1.000
_cell.length_b   1.000
_cell.length_c   1.000
_cell.angle_alpha   90.00
_cell.angle_beta   90.00
_cell.angle_gamma   90.00
#
_symmetry.space_group_name_H-M   'P 1'
#
loop_
_entity.id
_entity.type
_entity.pdbx_description
1 polymer ?
#
loop_
_entity_poly.entity_id
_entity_poly.type
_entity_poly.pdbx_seq_one_letter_code
_entity_poly.pdbx_strand_id
1 'polypeptide(L)' 'MSAEQELLTKWRSLPQDKQEEVLDFVEFLRLKTSANKTPLGERLRQIRTLIVASGEPLLSRDEIEKEIASRRGGLQET' A
#
# COMPACT_ATOMS: atom_id res chain seq x y z
N MET A 1 8.27 -23.64 22.09
CA MET A 1 8.61 -22.30 22.59
C MET A 1 7.48 -21.35 22.21
N SER A 2 7.22 -20.31 22.99
CA SER A 2 6.27 -19.27 22.56
C SER A 2 6.88 -18.43 21.43
N ALA A 3 6.03 -17.82 20.60
CA ALA A 3 6.47 -16.93 19.54
C ALA A 3 7.33 -15.76 20.07
N GLU A 4 6.99 -15.25 21.26
CA GLU A 4 7.77 -14.22 21.96
C GLU A 4 9.16 -14.71 22.36
N GLN A 5 9.27 -15.93 22.90
CA GLN A 5 10.56 -16.51 23.28
C GLN A 5 11.47 -16.76 22.07
N GLU A 6 10.88 -17.18 20.94
CA GLU A 6 11.63 -17.34 19.69
C GLU A 6 12.13 -15.99 19.16
N LEU A 7 11.29 -14.95 19.19
CA LEU A 7 11.66 -13.59 18.79
C LEU A 7 12.81 -13.05 19.65
N LEU A 8 12.70 -13.15 20.98
CA LEU A 8 13.73 -12.68 21.91
C LEU A 8 15.06 -13.41 21.73
N THR A 9 15.01 -14.71 21.46
CA THR A 9 16.21 -15.52 21.18
C THR A 9 16.90 -15.02 19.90
N LYS A 10 16.15 -14.85 18.81
CA LYS A 10 16.69 -14.35 17.54
C LYS A 10 17.21 -12.92 17.68
N TRP A 11 16.45 -12.03 18.31
CA TRP A 11 16.83 -10.65 18.58
C TRP A 11 18.19 -10.54 19.30
N ARG A 12 18.37 -11.30 20.39
CA ARG A 12 19.61 -11.26 21.18
C ARG A 12 20.84 -11.78 20.42
N SER A 13 20.64 -12.61 19.40
CA SER A 13 21.73 -13.11 18.55
C SER A 13 22.16 -12.12 17.47
N LEU A 14 21.39 -11.06 17.23
CA LEU A 14 21.71 -10.06 16.21
C LEU A 14 22.78 -9.06 16.70
N PRO A 15 23.69 -8.64 15.79
CA PRO A 15 24.52 -7.46 15.98
C PRO A 15 23.70 -6.18 16.23
N GLN A 16 24.33 -5.16 16.82
CA GLN A 16 23.64 -3.93 17.24
C GLN A 16 22.98 -3.17 16.08
N ASP A 17 23.63 -3.09 14.92
CA ASP A 17 23.07 -2.47 13.71
C ASP A 17 21.81 -3.20 13.22
N LYS A 18 21.78 -4.53 13.36
CA LYS A 18 20.61 -5.34 12.99
C LYS A 18 19.49 -5.26 14.03
N GLN A 19 19.82 -5.04 15.29
CA GLN A 19 18.81 -4.73 16.30
C GLN A 19 18.12 -3.39 15.99
N GLU A 20 18.88 -2.37 15.62
CA GLU A 20 18.33 -1.07 15.20
C GLU A 20 17.40 -1.20 13.99
N GLU A 21 17.80 -1.95 12.95
CA GLU A 21 16.95 -2.25 11.78
C GLU A 21 15.62 -2.92 12.17
N VAL A 22 15.62 -3.80 13.17
CA VAL A 22 14.39 -4.44 13.65
C VAL A 22 13.52 -3.45 14.43
N LEU A 23 14.07 -2.51 15.21
CA LEU A 23 13.27 -1.45 15.85
C LEU A 23 12.61 -0.56 14.81
N ASP A 24 13.35 -0.14 13.80
CA ASP A 24 12.84 0.66 12.69
C ASP A 24 11.69 -0.07 11.98
N PHE A 25 11.85 -1.37 11.76
CA PHE A 25 10.80 -2.19 11.16
C PHE A 25 9.56 -2.31 12.05
N VAL A 26 9.72 -2.50 13.37
CA VAL A 26 8.60 -2.54 14.31
C VAL A 26 7.86 -1.21 14.35
N GLU A 27 8.58 -0.09 14.35
CA GLU A 27 8.00 1.25 14.31
C GLU A 27 7.26 1.49 12.98
N PHE A 28 7.83 1.06 11.86
CA PHE A 28 7.15 1.06 10.57
C PHE A 28 5.85 0.25 10.60
N LEU A 29 5.85 -0.96 11.19
CA LEU A 29 4.65 -1.78 11.33
C LEU A 29 3.60 -1.09 12.20
N ARG A 30 4.01 -0.45 13.30
CA ARG A 30 3.13 0.35 14.16
C ARG A 30 2.47 1.47 13.37
N LEU A 31 3.25 2.26 12.63
CA LEU A 31 2.72 3.36 11.80
C LEU A 31 1.81 2.86 10.68
N LYS A 32 2.17 1.74 10.03
CA LYS A 32 1.37 1.12 8.97
C LYS A 32 0.03 0.59 9.48
N THR A 33 -0.02 0.15 10.74
CA THR A 33 -1.24 -0.36 11.38
C THR A 33 -2.04 0.74 12.06
N SER A 34 -1.39 1.79 12.54
CA SER A 34 -2.02 2.97 13.15
C SER A 34 -2.44 4.04 12.15
N ALA A 35 -1.96 3.97 10.90
CA ALA A 35 -2.56 4.67 9.78
C ALA A 35 -4.00 4.17 9.66
N ASN A 36 -4.90 4.85 10.39
CA ASN A 36 -6.31 4.55 10.47
C ASN A 36 -6.76 4.21 9.07
N LYS A 37 -7.15 2.95 8.88
CA LYS A 37 -7.87 2.56 7.69
C LYS A 37 -9.17 3.36 7.75
N THR A 38 -9.15 4.56 7.18
CA THR A 38 -10.35 5.39 7.16
C THR A 38 -11.42 4.53 6.48
N PRO A 39 -12.67 4.56 6.92
CA PRO A 39 -13.74 3.79 6.27
C PRO A 39 -13.76 4.02 4.75
N LEU A 40 -13.37 5.22 4.31
CA LEU A 40 -13.14 5.56 2.92
C LEU A 40 -11.98 4.78 2.27
N GLY A 41 -10.80 4.74 2.90
CA GLY A 41 -9.65 4.00 2.38
C GLY A 41 -9.90 2.50 2.25
N GLU A 42 -10.61 1.89 3.20
CA GLU A 42 -11.03 0.48 3.10
C GLU A 42 -11.98 0.25 1.93
N ARG A 43 -13.00 1.10 1.81
CA ARG A 43 -13.98 1.02 0.73
C ARG A 43 -13.34 1.21 -0.64
N LEU A 44 -12.43 2.17 -0.80
CA LEU A 44 -11.68 2.39 -2.04
C LEU A 44 -10.83 1.16 -2.40
N ARG A 45 -10.21 0.52 -1.40
CA ARG A 45 -9.42 -0.71 -1.62
C ARG A 45 -10.29 -1.89 -2.04
N GLN A 46 -11.49 -2.05 -1.45
CA GLN A 46 -12.46 -3.06 -1.87
C GLN A 46 -12.94 -2.82 -3.31
N ILE A 47 -13.29 -1.58 -3.67
CA ILE A 47 -13.67 -1.21 -5.03
C ILE A 47 -12.53 -1.53 -6.01
N ARG A 48 -11.28 -1.18 -5.67
CA ARG A 48 -10.12 -1.52 -6.50
C ARG A 48 -10.00 -3.03 -6.72
N THR A 49 -10.20 -3.85 -5.69
CA THR A 49 -10.16 -5.31 -5.82
C THR A 49 -11.23 -5.81 -6.79
N LEU A 50 -12.46 -5.26 -6.72
CA LEU A 50 -13.54 -5.62 -7.64
C LEU A 50 -13.21 -5.24 -9.09
N ILE A 51 -12.64 -4.05 -9.32
CA ILE A 51 -12.22 -3.59 -10.66
C ILE A 51 -11.14 -4.51 -11.24
N VAL A 52 -10.14 -4.92 -10.44
CA VAL A 52 -9.10 -5.83 -10.93
C VAL A 52 -9.67 -7.22 -11.20
N ALA A 53 -10.59 -7.69 -10.35
CA ALA A 53 -11.21 -9.01 -10.49
C ALA A 53 -12.16 -9.11 -11.69
N SER A 54 -12.71 -7.99 -12.19
CA SER A 54 -13.55 -8.02 -13.39
C SER A 54 -12.74 -8.37 -14.65
N GLY A 55 -11.41 -8.26 -14.61
CA GLY A 55 -10.53 -8.59 -15.73
C GLY A 55 -10.60 -7.59 -16.88
N GLU A 56 -11.34 -6.49 -16.72
CA GLU A 56 -11.41 -5.41 -17.70
C GLU A 56 -10.04 -4.72 -17.79
N PRO A 57 -9.49 -4.50 -19.01
CA PRO A 57 -8.22 -3.80 -19.17
C PRO A 57 -8.28 -2.41 -18.53
N LEU A 58 -7.27 -2.11 -17.71
CA LEU A 58 -7.12 -0.77 -17.15
C LEU A 58 -6.59 0.18 -18.22
N LEU A 59 -7.07 1.42 -18.19
CA LEU A 59 -6.59 2.47 -19.07
C LEU A 59 -5.08 2.67 -18.87
N SER A 60 -4.37 2.72 -19.98
CA SER A 60 -3.00 3.20 -20.07
C SER A 60 -2.92 4.70 -19.76
N ARG A 61 -1.70 5.21 -19.64
CA ARG A 61 -1.46 6.62 -19.33
C ARG A 61 -2.13 7.54 -20.36
N ASP A 62 -1.95 7.26 -21.64
CA ASP A 62 -2.47 8.08 -22.74
C ASP A 62 -4.01 8.03 -22.79
N GLU A 63 -4.60 6.87 -22.50
CA GLU A 63 -6.05 6.70 -22.45
C GLU A 63 -6.67 7.46 -21.27
N ILE A 64 -6.00 7.49 -20.11
CA ILE A 64 -6.42 8.31 -18.98
C ILE A 64 -6.40 9.79 -19.35
N GLU A 65 -5.35 10.26 -20.03
CA GLU A 65 -5.23 11.67 -20.42
C GLU A 65 -6.32 12.06 -21.43
N LYS A 66 -6.61 11.20 -22.41
CA LYS A 66 -7.74 11.36 -23.35
C LYS A 66 -9.08 11.41 -22.63
N GLU A 67 -9.31 10.52 -21.67
CA GLU A 67 -10.55 10.47 -20.88
C GLU A 67 -10.73 11.74 -20.04
N ILE A 68 -9.65 12.21 -19.39
CA ILE A 68 -9.66 13.46 -18.60
C ILE A 68 -9.96 14.65 -19.51
N ALA A 69 -9.28 14.77 -20.65
CA ALA A 69 -9.51 15.83 -21.62
C ALA A 69 -10.97 15.80 -22.13
N SER A 70 -11.49 14.62 -22.46
CA SER A 70 -12.86 14.45 -22.96
C SER A 70 -13.93 14.82 -21.92
N ARG A 71 -13.72 14.48 -20.64
CA ARG A 71 -14.69 14.75 -19.56
C ARG A 71 -14.57 16.14 -18.93
N ARG A 72 -13.40 16.77 -19.02
CA ARG A 72 -13.13 18.10 -18.42
C ARG A 72 -13.03 19.23 -19.45
N GLY A 73 -13.37 18.96 -20.72
CA GLY A 73 -13.44 19.97 -21.77
C GLY A 73 -12.07 20.47 -22.26
N GLY A 74 -11.07 19.60 -22.31
CA GLY A 74 -9.79 19.91 -22.94
C GLY A 74 -9.96 20.13 -24.44
N LEU A 75 -9.36 21.21 -24.96
CA LEU A 75 -9.33 21.55 -26.39
C LEU A 75 -8.83 20.34 -27.19
N GLN A 76 -9.70 19.78 -28.03
CA GLN A 76 -9.29 18.83 -29.05
C GLN A 76 -8.47 19.61 -30.08
N GLU A 77 -7.21 19.23 -30.30
CA GLU A 77 -6.47 19.68 -31.48
C GLU A 77 -7.15 19.05 -32.71
N THR A 78 -7.83 19.90 -33.48
CA THR A 78 -8.39 19.60 -34.80
C THR A 78 -7.31 19.53 -35.85
#